data_AF-A0A5Q0UHE3-F1
#
_entry.id   AF-A0A5Q0UHE3-F1
#
_cell.length_a   1.000
_cell.length_b   1.000
_cell.length_c   1.000
_cell.angle_alpha   90.00
_cell.angle_beta   90.00
_cell.angle_gamma   90.00
#
_symmetry.space_group_name_H-M   'P 1'
#
loop_
_entity.id
_entity.type
_entity.pdbx_description
1 polymer ?
#
loop_
_entity_poly.entity_id
_entity_poly.type
_entity_poly.pdbx_seq_one_letter_code
_entity_poly.pdbx_strand_id
1 'polypeptide(L)'
;MNIDFVEGAEKELKELEKEQLKVIKEKIEELKDDPTNHADAKLIQIKGRDIYRLEIKEERMGKNDHIAIYDIENGNIRIYSIFYREPGYPEEEISDRF
;
A
#
# COMPACT_ATOMS: atom_id res chain seq x y z
N MET A 1 6.36 3.99 15.18
CA MET A 1 6.17 2.77 14.37
C MET A 1 7.24 2.76 13.28
N ASN A 2 7.87 1.62 13.00
CA ASN A 2 8.76 1.52 11.83
C ASN A 2 7.99 1.00 10.62
N ILE A 3 8.50 1.32 9.43
CA ILE A 3 7.96 0.84 8.15
C ILE A 3 9.02 -0.01 7.49
N ASP A 4 8.66 -1.26 7.21
CA ASP A 4 9.51 -2.25 6.57
C ASP A 4 8.92 -2.60 5.21
N PHE A 5 9.70 -2.40 4.15
CA PHE A 5 9.32 -2.82 2.80
C PHE A 5 9.91 -4.20 2.54
N VAL A 6 9.08 -5.16 2.14
CA VAL A 6 9.60 -6.45 1.67
C VAL A 6 10.24 -6.29 0.29
N GLU A 7 11.10 -7.24 -0.10
CA GLU A 7 11.87 -7.15 -1.36
C GLU A 7 10.98 -6.91 -2.60
N GLY A 8 9.76 -7.45 -2.62
CA GLY A 8 8.76 -7.19 -3.66
C GLY A 8 8.38 -5.71 -3.74
N ALA A 9 7.90 -5.15 -2.63
CA ALA A 9 7.55 -3.73 -2.54
C ALA A 9 8.75 -2.81 -2.84
N GLU A 10 9.97 -3.16 -2.42
CA GLU A 10 11.16 -2.37 -2.75
C GLU A 10 11.46 -2.32 -4.25
N LYS A 11 11.22 -3.42 -4.99
CA LYS A 11 11.37 -3.45 -6.44
C LYS A 11 10.31 -2.57 -7.10
N GLU A 12 9.07 -2.71 -6.67
CA GLU A 12 7.95 -1.91 -7.19
C GLU A 12 8.20 -0.41 -6.98
N LEU A 13 8.69 -0.01 -5.80
CA LEU A 13 9.07 1.38 -5.53
C LEU A 13 10.17 1.94 -6.46
N LYS A 14 11.10 1.08 -6.92
CA LYS A 14 12.18 1.50 -7.83
C LYS A 14 11.69 1.71 -9.26
N GLU A 15 10.56 1.11 -9.62
CA GLU A 15 9.96 1.24 -10.95
C GLU A 15 9.06 2.48 -11.07
N LEU A 16 8.76 3.15 -9.95
CA LEU A 16 7.94 4.35 -9.91
C LEU A 16 8.71 5.61 -10.32
N GLU A 17 8.00 6.56 -10.93
CA GLU A 17 8.56 7.88 -11.17
C GLU A 17 8.77 8.64 -9.84
N LYS A 18 9.72 9.59 -9.84
CA LYS A 18 10.10 10.33 -8.61
C LYS A 18 8.92 11.03 -7.93
N GLU A 19 7.98 11.57 -8.71
CA GLU A 19 6.81 12.26 -8.17
C GLU A 19 5.86 11.27 -7.47
N GLN A 20 5.62 10.12 -8.08
CA GLN A 20 4.76 9.07 -7.53
C GLN A 20 5.38 8.44 -6.29
N LEU A 21 6.69 8.17 -6.35
CA LEU A 21 7.46 7.68 -5.21
C LEU A 21 7.36 8.63 -4.01
N LYS A 22 7.38 9.94 -4.25
CA LYS A 22 7.25 10.93 -3.20
C LYS A 22 5.86 10.86 -2.57
N VAL A 23 4.80 10.88 -3.38
CA VAL A 23 3.40 10.83 -2.90
C VAL A 23 3.15 9.54 -2.10
N ILE A 24 3.59 8.39 -2.64
CA ILE A 24 3.43 7.11 -1.96
C ILE A 24 4.17 7.08 -0.63
N LYS A 25 5.41 7.58 -0.58
CA LYS A 25 6.17 7.65 0.68
C LYS A 25 5.52 8.57 1.69
N GLU A 26 5.06 9.75 1.27
CA GLU A 26 4.34 10.68 2.15
C GLU A 26 3.09 10.01 2.74
N LYS A 27 2.33 9.29 1.90
CA LYS A 27 1.11 8.60 2.33
C LYS A 27 1.39 7.41 3.26
N ILE A 28 2.44 6.66 2.98
CA ILE A 28 2.87 5.54 3.84
C ILE A 28 3.41 6.05 5.17
N GLU A 29 4.07 7.21 5.22
CA GLU A 29 4.52 7.83 6.47
C GLU A 29 3.34 8.25 7.37
N GLU A 30 2.20 8.66 6.81
CA GLU A 30 0.97 8.96 7.59
C GLU A 30 0.48 7.75 8.40
N LEU A 31 0.77 6.52 7.94
CA LEU A 31 0.41 5.31 8.68
C LEU A 31 1.14 5.17 10.02
N LYS A 32 2.28 5.86 10.23
CA LYS A 32 3.01 5.78 11.52
C LYS A 32 2.19 6.33 12.68
N ASP A 33 1.32 7.30 12.40
CA ASP A 33 0.48 7.95 13.41
C ASP A 33 -0.85 7.20 13.59
N ASP A 34 -1.45 6.70 12.51
CA ASP A 34 -2.71 5.95 12.54
C ASP A 34 -2.74 4.81 11.52
N PRO A 35 -2.17 3.64 11.85
CA PRO A 35 -2.00 2.55 10.90
C PRO A 35 -3.30 1.76 10.63
N THR A 36 -4.33 1.90 11.48
CA THR A 36 -5.55 1.08 11.42
C THR A 36 -6.83 1.87 11.13
N ASN A 37 -6.92 3.15 11.49
CA ASN A 37 -8.10 3.98 11.22
C ASN A 37 -7.86 5.03 10.13
N HIS A 38 -6.80 4.87 9.34
CA HIS A 38 -6.50 5.75 8.22
C HIS A 38 -7.67 5.77 7.22
N ALA A 39 -8.14 6.97 6.84
CA ALA A 39 -9.36 7.15 6.03
C ALA A 39 -9.31 6.44 4.67
N ASP A 40 -8.11 6.35 4.08
CA ASP A 40 -7.88 5.67 2.81
C ASP A 40 -7.46 4.19 2.96
N ALA A 41 -7.44 3.66 4.19
CA ALA A 41 -7.09 2.27 4.46
C ALA A 41 -8.34 1.41 4.73
N LYS A 42 -8.39 0.23 4.11
CA LYS A 42 -9.44 -0.78 4.32
C LYS A 42 -8.82 -2.06 4.84
N LEU A 43 -9.36 -2.58 5.94
CA LEU A 43 -9.01 -3.92 6.44
C LEU A 43 -9.61 -5.00 5.52
N ILE A 44 -8.78 -5.96 5.15
CA ILE A 44 -9.10 -7.13 4.35
C ILE A 44 -8.54 -8.34 5.10
N GLN A 45 -9.31 -9.42 5.17
CA GLN A 45 -8.86 -10.64 5.83
C GLN A 45 -8.41 -11.66 4.79
N ILE A 46 -7.12 -12.02 4.80
CA ILE A 46 -6.53 -12.98 3.84
C ILE A 46 -5.92 -14.13 4.64
N LYS A 47 -6.39 -15.36 4.38
CA LYS A 47 -5.88 -16.59 5.04
C LYS A 47 -5.81 -16.49 6.59
N GLY A 48 -6.74 -15.73 7.19
CA GLY A 48 -6.82 -15.52 8.65
C GLY A 48 -5.89 -14.43 9.20
N ARG A 49 -5.21 -13.65 8.35
CA ARG A 49 -4.41 -12.48 8.73
C ARG A 49 -5.12 -11.18 8.38
N ASP A 50 -4.93 -10.19 9.24
CA ASP A 50 -5.41 -8.83 9.05
C ASP A 50 -4.45 -8.07 8.13
N ILE A 51 -4.90 -7.86 6.89
CA ILE A 51 -4.15 -7.16 5.85
C ILE A 51 -4.87 -5.86 5.55
N TYR A 52 -4.13 -4.77 5.47
CA TYR A 52 -4.66 -3.46 5.17
C TYR A 52 -4.33 -3.07 3.73
N ARG A 53 -5.32 -2.47 3.08
CA ARG A 53 -5.22 -1.93 1.73
C ARG A 53 -5.32 -0.41 1.81
N LEU A 54 -4.21 0.28 1.56
CA LEU A 54 -4.15 1.74 1.48
C LEU A 54 -4.34 2.19 0.04
N GLU A 55 -5.38 2.98 -0.22
CA GLU A 55 -5.56 3.69 -1.49
C GLU A 55 -4.75 4.99 -1.49
N ILE A 56 -3.97 5.21 -2.54
CA ILE A 56 -3.11 6.38 -2.70
C ILE A 56 -3.53 7.09 -3.98
N LYS A 57 -4.20 8.24 -3.83
CA LYS A 57 -4.72 9.02 -4.95
C LYS A 57 -3.72 10.09 -5.37
N GLU A 58 -3.30 10.07 -6.63
CA GLU A 58 -2.44 11.11 -7.20
C GLU A 58 -3.30 12.27 -7.75
N GLU A 59 -3.71 13.22 -6.90
CA GLU A 59 -4.60 14.35 -7.26
C GLU A 59 -4.12 15.18 -8.46
N ARG A 60 -2.81 15.19 -8.74
CA ARG A 60 -2.21 16.01 -9.81
C ARG A 60 -2.14 15.33 -11.18
N MET A 61 -2.34 14.00 -11.27
CA MET A 61 -2.05 13.27 -12.51
C MET A 61 -3.24 12.54 -13.14
N GLY A 62 -4.42 12.55 -12.52
CA GLY A 62 -5.69 12.16 -13.17
C GLY A 62 -5.74 10.75 -13.80
N LYS A 63 -4.74 9.90 -13.59
CA LYS A 63 -4.61 8.63 -14.33
C LYS A 63 -4.22 7.42 -13.48
N ASN A 64 -3.67 7.57 -12.29
CA ASN A 64 -3.06 6.45 -11.59
C ASN A 64 -3.34 6.53 -10.09
N ASP A 65 -4.25 5.69 -9.60
CA ASP A 65 -4.35 5.41 -8.18
C ASP A 65 -3.40 4.25 -7.87
N HIS A 66 -2.59 4.37 -6.81
CA HIS A 66 -1.79 3.24 -6.31
C HIS A 66 -2.50 2.58 -5.13
N ILE A 67 -2.18 1.30 -4.96
CA ILE A 67 -2.60 0.53 -3.81
C ILE A 67 -1.34 0.04 -3.12
N ALA A 68 -1.21 0.33 -1.83
CA ALA A 68 -0.23 -0.31 -0.97
C ALA A 68 -0.92 -1.35 -0.10
N ILE A 69 -0.38 -2.56 -0.08
CA ILE A 69 -0.85 -3.63 0.81
C ILE A 69 0.14 -3.78 1.95
N TYR A 70 -0.36 -3.76 3.17
CA TYR A 70 0.47 -3.84 4.36
C TYR A 70 -0.20 -4.64 5.48
N ASP A 71 0.60 -5.11 6.44
CA ASP A 71 0.09 -5.57 7.72
C ASP A 71 0.78 -4.85 8.88
N ILE A 72 0.32 -5.15 10.09
CA ILE A 72 0.92 -4.64 11.32
C ILE A 72 1.42 -5.84 12.12
N GLU A 73 2.73 -6.07 12.07
CA GLU A 73 3.39 -7.18 12.73
C GLU A 73 4.37 -6.65 13.80
N ASN A 74 4.20 -7.10 15.05
CA ASN A 74 5.05 -6.69 16.18
C ASN A 74 5.15 -5.15 16.37
N GLY A 75 4.08 -4.41 16.04
CA GLY A 75 4.06 -2.95 16.14
C GLY A 75 4.84 -2.23 15.03
N ASN A 76 5.18 -2.92 13.94
CA ASN A 76 5.76 -2.34 12.73
C ASN A 76 4.78 -2.50 11.56
N ILE A 77 4.85 -1.56 10.62
CA ILE A 77 4.07 -1.59 9.38
C ILE A 77 4.90 -2.34 8.35
N ARG A 78 4.40 -3.46 7.86
CA ARG A 78 5.11 -4.23 6.84
C ARG A 78 4.42 -4.06 5.50
N ILE A 79 5.06 -3.37 4.57
CA ILE A 79 4.53 -3.15 3.22
C ILE A 79 4.92 -4.34 2.35
N TYR A 80 3.93 -5.07 1.85
CA TYR A 80 4.12 -6.25 1.02
C TYR A 80 4.21 -5.93 -0.46
N SER A 81 3.35 -5.02 -0.93
CA SER A 81 3.30 -4.67 -2.35
C SER A 81 2.72 -3.28 -2.56
N ILE A 82 3.17 -2.62 -3.63
CA ILE A 82 2.71 -1.33 -4.11
C ILE A 82 2.50 -1.44 -5.61
N PHE A 83 1.26 -1.29 -6.07
CA PHE A 83 0.95 -1.45 -7.49
C PHE A 83 -0.10 -0.46 -7.97
N TYR A 84 -0.15 -0.27 -9.28
CA TYR A 84 -1.15 0.56 -9.93
C TYR A 84 -2.52 -0.12 -9.91
N ARG A 85 -3.56 0.64 -9.55
CA ARG A 85 -4.94 0.23 -9.75
C ARG A 85 -5.31 0.46 -11.21
N GLU A 86 -5.25 -0.59 -12.02
CA GLU A 86 -5.86 -0.53 -13.34
C GLU A 86 -7.39 -0.42 -13.23
N PRO A 87 -8.07 0.38 -14.06
CA PRO A 87 -9.52 0.42 -14.08
C PRO A 87 -10.06 -0.95 -14.52
N GLY A 88 -10.68 -1.66 -13.60
CA GLY A 88 -11.19 -3.03 -13.81
C GLY A 88 -10.48 -4.13 -13.01
N TYR A 89 -9.46 -3.80 -12.23
CA TYR A 89 -8.72 -4.75 -11.37
C TYR A 89 -9.64 -5.29 -10.24
N PRO A 90 -10.03 -6.59 -10.26
CA PRO A 90 -10.91 -7.16 -9.25
C PRO A 90 -10.16 -7.40 -7.92
N GLU A 91 -10.90 -7.40 -6.79
CA GLU A 91 -10.34 -7.64 -5.43
C GLU A 91 -9.61 -9.00 -5.29
N GLU A 92 -9.80 -9.93 -6.24
CA GLU A 92 -9.25 -11.30 -6.23
C GLU A 92 -7.72 -11.37 -6.39
N GLU A 93 -7.07 -10.45 -7.14
CA GLU A 93 -5.61 -10.54 -7.37
C GLU A 93 -4.74 -10.20 -6.14
N ILE A 94 -5.31 -9.60 -5.09
CA ILE A 94 -4.59 -9.38 -3.83
C ILE A 94 -4.24 -10.73 -3.18
N SER A 95 -5.08 -11.76 -3.36
CA SER A 95 -4.85 -13.10 -2.82
C SER A 95 -3.62 -13.79 -3.45
N ASP A 96 -3.37 -13.60 -4.75
CA ASP A 96 -2.27 -14.27 -5.47
C ASP A 96 -0.90 -13.68 -5.14
N ARG A 97 -0.86 -12.47 -4.58
CA ARG A 97 0.37 -11.81 -4.13
C ARG A 97 0.81 -12.23 -2.72
N PHE A 98 0.03 -13.07 -2.03
CA PHE A 98 0.24 -13.53 -0.64
C PHE A 98 0.35 -15.04 -0.48
#